data_AF-A0A9P5S411-F1
#
_entry.id   AF-A0A9P5S411-F1
#
_cell.length_a   1.000
_cell.length_b   1.000
_cell.length_c   1.000
_cell.angle_alpha   90.00
_cell.angle_beta   90.00
_cell.angle_gamma   90.00
#
_symmetry.space_group_name_H-M   'P 1'
#
loop_
_entity.id
_entity.type
_entity.pdbx_description
1 polymer ?
#
loop_
_entity_poly.entity_id
_entity_poly.type
_entity_poly.pdbx_seq_one_letter_code
_entity_poly.pdbx_strand_id
1 'polypeptide(L)'
;MSILNIPELADLVASYISPHDLTVCIRVNKTWNTTFVPHLWHTVPPTAHLSQASRSKCSELFRLAIRSDFLASQEQDPPQGNSNKVALSSSSPSSFLSKYGPWIHRLTIHQSHLICPKTTSTTASTIDPNPHQANPEPTERELLLHLFRYCPNLHSLYLFQWSGTDIDLDFWRAIARDVVPGVDIDYDDHYYNEFVTDADIASILSAGRKGWRNVSLPTLGTLSAEALVHHSTTLASLQVKNTPGFTSAHMCQILSSSPHLHTFTTLEDGECENPHVSYLLAEDFIDRDSVTNTLRPWACESTLKRLRAKILGIPRPDVTETYDGWTRGEPEEENEEEEGHVEVVLQETHPGQGRELQAHVYERLSRFTRLEVLGLGHDDRDFGNEGNFVQIPTGEWVLKDQEYQYECLEMSLDSGLQKLETLKDLEEVNVTRMATCIGVEEVKWMRRAWPRLKTLDGLNDERNEEAAEEWLRENCPEIQSKPCALELLI
;
A
#
# COMPACT_ATOMS: atom_id res chain seq x y z
N MET A 1 40.98 4.08 12.21
CA MET A 1 39.68 3.37 12.28
C MET A 1 39.02 3.50 10.94
N SER A 2 38.64 2.39 10.29
CA SER A 2 37.83 2.46 9.07
C SER A 2 36.39 2.79 9.46
N ILE A 3 35.66 3.55 8.63
CA ILE A 3 34.23 3.80 8.83
C ILE A 3 33.44 2.48 8.89
N LEU A 4 33.91 1.45 8.18
CA LEU A 4 33.33 0.10 8.18
C LEU A 4 33.49 -0.66 9.52
N ASN A 5 34.26 -0.12 10.46
CA ASN A 5 34.38 -0.71 11.80
C ASN A 5 33.22 -0.31 12.72
N ILE A 6 32.32 0.57 12.26
CA ILE A 6 31.12 0.99 12.97
C ILE A 6 29.93 0.43 12.18
N PRO A 7 29.37 -0.73 12.57
CA PRO A 7 28.33 -1.42 11.80
C PRO A 7 27.15 -0.51 11.44
N GLU A 8 26.72 0.34 12.36
CA GLU A 8 25.57 1.24 12.17
C GLU A 8 25.82 2.27 11.05
N LEU A 9 27.06 2.77 10.92
CA LEU A 9 27.44 3.67 9.84
C LEU A 9 27.58 2.91 8.51
N ALA A 10 28.06 1.67 8.54
CA ALA A 10 28.16 0.84 7.35
C ALA A 10 26.76 0.47 6.81
N ASP A 11 25.84 0.11 7.69
CA ASP A 11 24.44 -0.19 7.37
C ASP A 11 23.74 1.03 6.77
N LEU A 12 23.93 2.21 7.40
CA LEU A 12 23.40 3.46 6.90
C LEU A 12 23.94 3.77 5.51
N VAL A 13 25.26 3.73 5.32
CA VAL A 13 25.89 3.97 4.02
C VAL A 13 25.37 2.97 2.98
N ALA A 14 25.32 1.68 3.30
CA ALA A 14 24.84 0.64 2.39
C ALA A 14 23.39 0.86 1.94
N SER A 15 22.52 1.38 2.81
CA SER A 15 21.12 1.66 2.48
C SER A 15 20.93 2.75 1.42
N TYR A 16 21.93 3.61 1.20
CA TYR A 16 21.94 4.66 0.17
C TYR A 16 22.75 4.28 -1.08
N ILE A 17 23.46 3.15 -1.07
CA ILE A 17 24.26 2.71 -2.21
C ILE A 17 23.36 1.93 -3.19
N SER A 18 23.42 2.28 -4.47
CA SER A 18 22.67 1.57 -5.50
C SER A 18 23.09 0.08 -5.57
N PRO A 19 22.21 -0.83 -6.01
CA PRO A 19 22.58 -2.24 -6.19
C PRO A 19 23.82 -2.42 -7.08
N HIS A 20 23.96 -1.58 -8.12
CA HIS A 20 25.14 -1.57 -8.98
C HIS A 20 26.41 -1.25 -8.17
N ASP A 21 26.39 -0.18 -7.39
CA ASP A 21 27.57 0.25 -6.63
C ASP A 21 27.89 -0.72 -5.49
N LEU A 22 26.89 -1.39 -4.90
CA LEU A 22 27.12 -2.49 -3.96
C LEU A 22 27.94 -3.62 -4.61
N THR A 23 27.67 -3.97 -5.88
CA THR A 23 28.49 -4.97 -6.59
C THR A 23 29.94 -4.53 -6.78
N VAL A 24 30.20 -3.23 -6.93
CA VAL A 24 31.56 -2.67 -7.01
C VAL A 24 32.22 -2.73 -5.63
N CYS A 25 31.49 -2.31 -4.60
CA CYS A 25 31.94 -2.29 -3.20
C CYS A 25 32.43 -3.66 -2.73
N ILE A 26 31.66 -4.73 -2.98
CA ILE A 26 32.03 -6.08 -2.54
C ILE A 26 33.29 -6.64 -3.23
N ARG A 27 33.77 -5.99 -4.30
CA ARG A 27 34.98 -6.39 -5.05
C ARG A 27 36.24 -5.64 -4.61
N VAL A 28 36.12 -4.63 -3.74
CA VAL A 28 37.25 -3.80 -3.29
C VAL A 28 38.24 -4.62 -2.45
N ASN A 29 37.79 -5.22 -1.35
CA ASN A 29 38.59 -6.10 -0.49
C ASN A 29 37.69 -7.01 0.38
N LYS A 30 38.30 -7.91 1.17
CA LYS A 30 37.56 -8.86 2.02
C LYS A 30 36.68 -8.20 3.08
N THR A 31 37.11 -7.08 3.66
CA THR A 31 36.33 -6.33 4.64
C THR A 31 35.08 -5.77 3.99
N TRP A 32 35.23 -5.06 2.87
CA TRP A 32 34.10 -4.52 2.10
C TRP A 32 33.17 -5.62 1.61
N ASN A 33 33.71 -6.76 1.16
CA ASN A 33 32.91 -7.92 0.78
C ASN A 33 32.04 -8.39 1.96
N THR A 34 32.65 -8.62 3.13
CA THR A 34 31.92 -9.11 4.31
C THR A 34 30.87 -8.11 4.78
N THR A 35 31.18 -6.80 4.71
CA THR A 35 30.27 -5.73 5.13
C THR A 35 29.10 -5.54 4.16
N PHE A 36 29.34 -5.49 2.84
CA PHE A 36 28.30 -5.10 1.87
C PHE A 36 27.55 -6.27 1.23
N VAL A 37 28.04 -7.50 1.35
CA VAL A 37 27.34 -8.67 0.81
C VAL A 37 25.93 -8.83 1.41
N PRO A 38 25.69 -8.73 2.72
CA PRO A 38 24.33 -8.81 3.27
C PRO A 38 23.37 -7.79 2.65
N HIS A 39 23.82 -6.57 2.40
CA HIS A 39 23.00 -5.53 1.76
C HIS A 39 22.73 -5.79 0.29
N LEU A 40 23.70 -6.34 -0.45
CA LEU A 40 23.51 -6.74 -1.84
C LEU A 40 22.44 -7.84 -1.99
N TRP A 41 22.38 -8.77 -1.03
CA TRP A 41 21.43 -9.88 -1.01
C TRP A 41 20.14 -9.58 -0.26
N HIS A 42 20.00 -8.38 0.33
CA HIS A 42 18.83 -8.00 1.11
C HIS A 42 17.54 -8.03 0.28
N THR A 43 17.59 -7.52 -0.95
CA THR A 43 16.47 -7.47 -1.89
C THR A 43 16.84 -8.15 -3.20
N VAL A 44 16.14 -9.24 -3.54
CA VAL A 44 16.46 -10.06 -4.72
C VAL A 44 15.20 -10.38 -5.51
N PRO A 45 15.19 -10.23 -6.85
CA PRO A 45 16.08 -9.38 -7.62
C PRO A 45 15.92 -7.90 -7.21
N PRO A 46 16.90 -7.03 -7.52
CA PRO A 46 16.80 -5.61 -7.21
C PRO A 46 15.57 -4.97 -7.90
N THR A 47 14.71 -4.31 -7.14
CA THR A 47 13.46 -3.69 -7.62
C THR A 47 13.66 -2.30 -8.22
N ALA A 48 14.67 -1.56 -7.77
CA ALA A 48 14.80 -0.14 -8.06
C ALA A 48 15.38 0.14 -9.47
N HIS A 49 14.75 1.09 -10.18
CA HIS A 49 15.24 1.81 -11.38
C HIS A 49 15.61 1.00 -12.63
N LEU A 50 15.44 -0.32 -12.63
CA LEU A 50 15.68 -1.12 -13.82
C LEU A 50 14.51 -0.98 -14.79
N SER A 51 14.84 -0.79 -16.08
CA SER A 51 13.87 -0.99 -17.16
C SER A 51 13.30 -2.41 -17.10
N GLN A 52 12.08 -2.61 -17.61
CA GLN A 52 11.41 -3.91 -17.61
C GLN A 52 12.28 -5.02 -18.20
N ALA A 53 13.01 -4.73 -19.29
CA ALA A 53 13.95 -5.67 -19.91
C ALA A 53 15.09 -6.10 -18.97
N SER A 54 15.64 -5.16 -18.20
CA SER A 54 16.70 -5.44 -17.23
C SER A 54 16.19 -6.28 -16.06
N ARG A 55 14.95 -6.02 -15.57
CA ARG A 55 14.32 -6.82 -14.51
C ARG A 55 14.12 -8.27 -14.91
N SER A 56 13.63 -8.50 -16.14
CA SER A 56 13.44 -9.86 -16.67
C SER A 56 14.77 -10.62 -16.74
N LYS A 57 15.83 -9.98 -17.25
CA LYS A 57 17.16 -10.60 -17.34
C LYS A 57 17.75 -10.95 -15.97
N CYS A 58 17.66 -10.05 -14.99
CA CYS A 58 18.16 -10.30 -13.63
C CYS A 58 17.42 -11.46 -12.96
N SER A 59 16.11 -11.53 -13.14
CA SER A 59 15.30 -12.58 -12.56
C SER A 59 15.58 -13.94 -13.19
N GLU A 60 15.80 -14.00 -14.50
CA GLU A 60 16.20 -15.24 -15.18
C GLU A 60 17.55 -15.76 -14.67
N LEU A 61 18.53 -14.87 -14.48
CA LEU A 61 19.82 -15.25 -13.90
C LEU A 61 19.68 -15.77 -12.46
N PHE A 62 18.80 -15.15 -11.67
CA PHE A 62 18.53 -15.60 -10.30
C PHE A 62 17.83 -16.97 -10.30
N ARG A 63 16.84 -17.17 -11.19
CA ARG A 63 16.19 -18.46 -11.41
C ARG A 63 17.20 -19.55 -11.77
N LEU A 64 18.12 -19.27 -12.70
CA LEU A 64 19.18 -20.21 -13.08
C LEU A 64 20.10 -20.54 -11.90
N ALA A 65 20.40 -19.57 -11.03
CA ALA A 65 21.18 -19.80 -9.82
C ALA A 65 20.45 -20.73 -8.83
N ILE A 66 19.15 -20.51 -8.59
CA ILE A 66 18.32 -21.37 -7.73
C ILE A 66 18.26 -22.79 -8.31
N ARG A 67 18.07 -22.92 -9.62
CA ARG A 67 18.03 -24.21 -10.31
C ARG A 67 19.35 -24.98 -10.16
N SER A 68 20.47 -24.31 -10.36
CA SER A 68 21.80 -24.90 -10.17
C SER A 68 21.98 -25.40 -8.74
N ASP A 69 21.58 -24.58 -7.75
CA ASP A 69 21.63 -24.93 -6.33
C ASP A 69 20.72 -26.12 -5.97
N PHE A 70 19.52 -26.17 -6.54
CA PHE A 70 18.58 -27.28 -6.38
C PHE A 70 19.15 -28.59 -6.91
N LEU A 71 19.70 -28.59 -8.13
CA LEU A 71 20.29 -29.79 -8.73
C LEU A 71 21.51 -30.27 -7.94
N ALA A 72 22.37 -29.34 -7.49
CA ALA A 72 23.51 -29.67 -6.63
C ALA A 72 23.07 -30.28 -5.29
N SER A 73 21.92 -29.85 -4.74
CA SER A 73 21.38 -30.40 -3.50
C SER A 73 20.85 -31.83 -3.69
N GLN A 74 20.25 -32.14 -4.85
CA GLN A 74 19.80 -33.49 -5.19
C GLN A 74 20.96 -34.48 -5.34
N GLU A 75 22.11 -34.05 -5.86
CA GLU A 75 23.30 -34.91 -5.98
C GLU A 75 23.92 -35.26 -4.62
N GLN A 76 23.68 -34.44 -3.59
CA GLN A 76 24.26 -34.62 -2.26
C GLN A 76 23.45 -35.54 -1.33
N ASP A 77 22.17 -35.78 -1.63
CA ASP A 77 21.30 -36.72 -0.90
C ASP A 77 21.13 -38.03 -1.70
N PRO A 78 22.15 -38.92 -1.79
CA PRO A 78 21.95 -40.19 -2.45
C PRO A 78 20.88 -40.99 -1.70
N PRO A 79 20.00 -41.71 -2.42
CA PRO A 79 18.92 -42.48 -1.82
C PRO A 79 19.52 -43.41 -0.75
N GLN A 80 19.00 -43.31 0.47
CA GLN A 80 19.46 -44.01 1.68
C GLN A 80 19.25 -45.54 1.58
N GLY A 81 19.90 -46.17 0.62
CA GLY A 81 19.77 -47.58 0.26
C GLY A 81 21.12 -48.29 0.27
N ASN A 82 21.90 -48.15 1.34
CA ASN A 82 22.76 -49.19 1.91
C ASN A 82 23.66 -48.59 2.99
N SER A 83 23.25 -48.83 4.24
CA SER A 83 23.99 -48.55 5.46
C SER A 83 25.26 -49.39 5.54
N ASN A 84 26.37 -48.85 5.00
CA ASN A 84 27.75 -49.15 5.39
C ASN A 84 28.67 -48.11 4.73
N LYS A 85 28.74 -46.89 5.26
CA LYS A 85 29.71 -45.89 4.78
C LYS A 85 30.47 -45.21 5.92
N VAL A 86 31.77 -45.43 5.84
CA VAL A 86 32.87 -44.90 6.63
C VAL A 86 32.87 -43.37 6.57
N ALA A 87 32.97 -42.74 7.75
CA ALA A 87 33.03 -41.30 7.93
C ALA A 87 34.33 -40.72 7.33
N LEU A 88 34.28 -40.27 6.08
CA LEU A 88 35.31 -39.43 5.48
C LEU A 88 34.75 -38.01 5.36
N SER A 89 35.34 -37.10 6.13
CA SER A 89 34.97 -35.69 6.22
C SER A 89 35.38 -34.91 4.97
N SER A 90 34.66 -35.09 3.86
CA SER A 90 34.77 -34.16 2.73
C SER A 90 33.89 -32.94 3.00
N SER A 91 34.51 -31.76 3.13
CA SER A 91 33.79 -30.48 3.20
C SER A 91 33.11 -30.23 1.86
N SER A 92 31.86 -30.65 1.72
CA SER A 92 31.06 -30.32 0.54
C SER A 92 31.00 -28.79 0.39
N PRO A 93 31.15 -28.25 -0.82
CA PRO A 93 31.01 -26.82 -1.05
C PRO A 93 29.63 -26.38 -0.58
N SER A 94 29.59 -25.36 0.28
CA SER A 94 28.34 -24.75 0.75
C SER A 94 27.53 -24.33 -0.47
N SER A 95 26.27 -24.76 -0.54
CA SER A 95 25.35 -24.35 -1.59
C SER A 95 25.25 -22.81 -1.63
N PHE A 96 25.01 -22.25 -2.81
CA PHE A 96 24.83 -20.81 -2.99
C PHE A 96 23.73 -20.29 -2.06
N LEU A 97 22.58 -20.97 -1.98
CA LEU A 97 21.47 -20.55 -1.11
C LEU A 97 21.77 -20.73 0.37
N SER A 98 22.54 -21.74 0.78
CA SER A 98 22.97 -21.87 2.19
C SER A 98 23.85 -20.70 2.64
N LYS A 99 24.60 -20.11 1.70
CA LYS A 99 25.50 -18.99 1.97
C LYS A 99 24.77 -17.65 1.97
N TYR A 100 23.90 -17.41 1.00
CA TYR A 100 23.30 -16.08 0.76
C TYR A 100 21.82 -15.97 1.17
N GLY A 101 21.09 -17.09 1.22
CA GLY A 101 19.67 -17.14 1.58
C GLY A 101 19.33 -16.48 2.92
N PRO A 102 20.12 -16.64 4.00
CA PRO A 102 19.87 -15.95 5.27
C PRO A 102 19.91 -14.43 5.20
N TRP A 103 20.47 -13.85 4.13
CA TRP A 103 20.49 -12.41 3.91
C TRP A 103 19.33 -11.91 3.04
N ILE A 104 18.54 -12.81 2.43
CA ILE A 104 17.38 -12.42 1.65
C ILE A 104 16.23 -12.07 2.58
N HIS A 105 15.91 -10.78 2.66
CA HIS A 105 14.81 -10.25 3.47
C HIS A 105 13.62 -9.84 2.60
N ARG A 106 13.87 -9.47 1.35
CA ARG A 106 12.85 -9.09 0.38
C ARG A 106 13.03 -9.88 -0.90
N LEU A 107 12.00 -10.57 -1.31
CA LEU A 107 11.99 -11.35 -2.54
C LEU A 107 10.98 -10.75 -3.50
N THR A 108 11.39 -10.52 -4.75
CA THR A 108 10.51 -10.08 -5.81
C THR A 108 10.35 -11.21 -6.82
N ILE A 109 9.12 -11.64 -7.05
CA ILE A 109 8.81 -12.70 -8.00
C ILE A 109 7.88 -12.12 -9.04
N HIS A 110 8.33 -12.16 -10.28
CA HIS A 110 7.50 -11.81 -11.41
C HIS A 110 6.96 -13.10 -12.02
N GLN A 111 5.66 -13.15 -12.29
CA GLN A 111 5.01 -14.41 -12.65
C GLN A 111 5.44 -14.96 -14.01
N SER A 112 5.88 -14.11 -14.94
CA SER A 112 6.49 -14.60 -16.19
C SER A 112 7.70 -15.52 -15.94
N HIS A 113 8.32 -15.45 -14.75
CA HIS A 113 9.37 -16.38 -14.33
C HIS A 113 8.83 -17.68 -13.71
N LEU A 114 7.55 -17.74 -13.33
CA LEU A 114 6.89 -18.96 -12.83
C LEU A 114 6.22 -19.76 -13.96
N ILE A 115 5.67 -19.09 -14.97
CA ILE A 115 4.88 -19.72 -16.03
C ILE A 115 5.73 -20.16 -17.23
N CYS A 116 6.96 -20.64 -17.03
CA CYS A 116 7.69 -21.25 -18.14
C CYS A 116 7.81 -22.77 -18.02
N PRO A 117 6.71 -23.53 -18.24
CA PRO A 117 6.81 -24.65 -19.13
C PRO A 117 6.57 -24.11 -20.54
N LYS A 118 7.64 -23.93 -21.33
CA LYS A 118 7.43 -24.09 -22.77
C LYS A 118 6.86 -25.49 -22.90
N THR A 119 5.55 -25.63 -23.10
CA THR A 119 5.03 -26.75 -23.87
C THR A 119 5.77 -26.63 -25.18
N THR A 120 6.92 -27.31 -25.27
CA THR A 120 7.51 -27.66 -26.52
C THR A 120 6.40 -28.42 -27.20
N SER A 121 5.66 -27.71 -28.05
CA SER A 121 4.82 -28.29 -29.07
C SER A 121 5.78 -29.20 -29.80
N THR A 122 5.81 -30.44 -29.34
CA THR A 122 6.66 -31.49 -29.84
C THR A 122 5.98 -31.82 -31.14
N THR A 123 6.32 -31.04 -32.16
CA THR A 123 6.07 -31.40 -33.54
C THR A 123 6.58 -32.81 -33.64
N ALA A 124 5.64 -33.72 -33.88
CA ALA A 124 5.84 -35.16 -33.87
C ALA A 124 6.89 -35.53 -34.93
N SER A 125 8.17 -35.40 -34.58
CA SER A 125 9.29 -35.84 -35.37
C SER A 125 9.72 -37.19 -34.83
N THR A 126 9.21 -38.21 -35.51
CA THR A 126 9.89 -39.47 -35.83
C THR A 126 10.84 -40.02 -34.77
N ILE A 127 10.25 -40.76 -33.82
CA ILE A 127 10.71 -42.03 -33.24
C ILE A 127 12.23 -42.26 -33.34
N ASP A 128 12.94 -41.89 -32.27
CA ASP A 128 14.24 -42.51 -31.93
C ASP A 128 14.16 -43.04 -30.49
N PRO A 129 14.13 -44.37 -30.28
CA PRO A 129 13.86 -44.97 -28.98
C PRO A 129 15.17 -45.13 -28.19
N ASN A 130 15.69 -44.04 -27.63
CA ASN A 130 16.77 -44.15 -26.65
C ASN A 130 16.31 -43.63 -25.26
N PRO A 131 15.84 -44.51 -24.36
CA PRO A 131 15.27 -44.14 -23.06
C PRO A 131 16.35 -43.92 -22.00
N HIS A 132 17.40 -43.15 -22.32
CA HIS A 132 18.28 -42.66 -21.28
C HIS A 132 17.53 -41.59 -20.48
N GLN A 133 17.08 -41.98 -19.28
CA GLN A 133 16.34 -41.16 -18.32
C GLN A 133 17.12 -39.87 -17.99
N ALA A 134 16.84 -38.80 -18.72
CA ALA A 134 17.14 -37.46 -18.23
C ALA A 134 16.24 -37.22 -17.02
N ASN A 135 16.82 -36.80 -15.89
CA ASN A 135 16.04 -36.38 -14.74
C ASN A 135 15.06 -35.28 -15.20
N PRO A 136 13.78 -35.36 -14.81
CA PRO A 136 12.81 -34.34 -15.16
C PRO A 136 13.32 -32.98 -14.67
N GLU A 137 13.15 -31.95 -15.49
CA GLU A 137 13.48 -30.58 -15.12
C GLU A 137 12.63 -30.16 -13.91
N PRO A 138 13.23 -29.57 -12.85
CA PRO A 138 12.47 -29.16 -11.69
C PRO A 138 11.41 -28.13 -12.07
N THR A 139 10.24 -28.27 -11.48
CA THR A 139 9.15 -27.30 -11.61
C THR A 139 9.49 -26.01 -10.88
N GLU A 140 8.93 -24.88 -11.31
CA GLU A 140 9.14 -23.59 -10.63
C GLU A 140 8.68 -23.61 -9.17
N ARG A 141 7.63 -24.38 -8.89
CA ARG A 141 7.18 -24.66 -7.53
C ARG A 141 8.28 -25.28 -6.69
N GLU A 142 8.99 -26.28 -7.20
CA GLU A 142 10.09 -26.93 -6.48
C GLU A 142 11.27 -25.97 -6.26
N LEU A 143 11.60 -25.15 -7.26
CA LEU A 143 12.65 -24.15 -7.15
C LEU A 143 12.33 -23.08 -6.09
N LEU A 144 11.09 -22.59 -6.04
CA LEU A 144 10.68 -21.62 -5.04
C LEU A 144 10.60 -22.21 -3.63
N LEU A 145 10.06 -23.42 -3.47
CA LEU A 145 10.07 -24.10 -2.16
C LEU A 145 11.51 -24.34 -1.69
N HIS A 146 12.42 -24.68 -2.61
CA HIS A 146 13.84 -24.78 -2.32
C HIS A 146 14.42 -23.44 -1.87
N LEU A 147 14.17 -22.35 -2.61
CA LEU A 147 14.58 -21.00 -2.23
C LEU A 147 14.10 -20.64 -0.82
N PHE A 148 12.81 -20.80 -0.56
CA PHE A 148 12.20 -20.42 0.72
C PHE A 148 12.78 -21.19 1.91
N ARG A 149 13.17 -22.45 1.72
CA ARG A 149 13.85 -23.24 2.77
C ARG A 149 15.16 -22.59 3.24
N TYR A 150 15.83 -21.83 2.38
CA TYR A 150 17.09 -21.16 2.69
C TYR A 150 16.95 -19.68 3.04
N CYS A 151 15.74 -19.12 3.01
CA CYS A 151 15.46 -17.72 3.32
C CYS A 151 14.66 -17.58 4.63
N PRO A 152 15.21 -17.96 5.80
CA PRO A 152 14.48 -17.92 7.07
C PRO A 152 14.14 -16.50 7.55
N ASN A 153 14.82 -15.49 7.00
CA ASN A 153 14.65 -14.09 7.33
C ASN A 153 13.84 -13.35 6.26
N LEU A 154 13.05 -14.04 5.43
CA LEU A 154 12.20 -13.39 4.44
C LEU A 154 11.06 -12.65 5.16
N HIS A 155 10.98 -11.33 4.95
CA HIS A 155 9.97 -10.45 5.54
C HIS A 155 9.05 -9.80 4.48
N SER A 156 9.45 -9.72 3.21
CA SER A 156 8.63 -9.13 2.15
C SER A 156 8.66 -9.97 0.88
N LEU A 157 7.51 -10.18 0.25
CA LEU A 157 7.34 -10.93 -0.99
C LEU A 157 6.50 -10.12 -1.96
N TYR A 158 7.17 -9.51 -2.93
CA TYR A 158 6.54 -8.72 -3.97
C TYR A 158 6.17 -9.64 -5.13
N LEU A 159 4.89 -9.67 -5.50
CA LEU A 159 4.37 -10.51 -6.57
C LEU A 159 3.93 -9.63 -7.74
N PHE A 160 4.64 -9.74 -8.87
CA PHE A 160 4.35 -8.96 -10.08
C PHE A 160 3.64 -9.80 -11.14
N GLN A 161 2.61 -9.20 -11.75
CA GLN A 161 1.87 -9.71 -12.91
C GLN A 161 1.24 -11.08 -12.70
N TRP A 162 0.20 -11.22 -11.87
CA TRP A 162 -0.42 -12.52 -11.63
C TRP A 162 -1.52 -12.87 -12.66
N SER A 163 -1.42 -14.03 -13.31
CA SER A 163 -2.34 -14.49 -14.36
C SER A 163 -3.59 -15.21 -13.86
N GLY A 164 -3.76 -15.36 -12.54
CA GLY A 164 -4.97 -15.93 -11.94
C GLY A 164 -5.28 -17.40 -12.28
N THR A 165 -4.35 -18.19 -12.82
CA THR A 165 -4.67 -19.61 -13.11
C THR A 165 -4.81 -20.45 -11.83
N ASP A 166 -5.67 -21.47 -11.84
CA ASP A 166 -5.88 -22.39 -10.70
C ASP A 166 -4.57 -23.00 -10.15
N ILE A 167 -3.64 -23.33 -11.05
CA ILE A 167 -2.34 -23.92 -10.69
C ILE A 167 -1.49 -22.90 -9.91
N ASP A 168 -1.53 -21.63 -10.29
CA ASP A 168 -0.82 -20.56 -9.60
C ASP A 168 -1.45 -20.30 -8.22
N LEU A 169 -2.78 -20.35 -8.13
CA LEU A 169 -3.52 -20.14 -6.88
C LEU A 169 -3.16 -21.18 -5.82
N ASP A 170 -3.19 -22.47 -6.16
CA ASP A 170 -2.81 -23.54 -5.23
C ASP A 170 -1.36 -23.44 -4.77
N PHE A 171 -0.48 -23.00 -5.67
CA PHE A 171 0.90 -22.71 -5.33
C PHE A 171 1.00 -21.58 -4.30
N TRP A 172 0.36 -20.43 -4.54
CA TRP A 172 0.42 -19.30 -3.63
C TRP A 172 -0.25 -19.56 -2.29
N ARG A 173 -1.38 -20.27 -2.26
CA ARG A 173 -2.00 -20.75 -1.02
C ARG A 173 -1.03 -21.60 -0.20
N ALA A 174 -0.27 -22.49 -0.85
CA ALA A 174 0.73 -23.31 -0.16
C ALA A 174 1.87 -22.45 0.40
N ILE A 175 2.37 -21.47 -0.35
CA ILE A 175 3.40 -20.53 0.12
C ILE A 175 2.89 -19.71 1.32
N ALA A 176 1.72 -19.09 1.19
CA ALA A 176 1.08 -18.32 2.25
C ALA A 176 0.88 -19.13 3.54
N ARG A 177 0.51 -20.41 3.41
CA ARG A 177 0.29 -21.31 4.54
C ARG A 177 1.59 -21.75 5.23
N ASP A 178 2.58 -22.17 4.44
CA ASP A 178 3.68 -22.99 4.93
C ASP A 178 4.98 -22.21 5.15
N VAL A 179 5.19 -21.14 4.39
CA VAL A 179 6.49 -20.44 4.31
C VAL A 179 6.50 -19.09 5.02
N VAL A 180 5.34 -18.47 5.20
CA VAL A 180 5.22 -17.01 5.33
C VAL A 180 4.67 -16.59 6.70
N PRO A 181 5.45 -16.56 7.80
CA PRO A 181 5.13 -15.71 8.93
C PRO A 181 5.42 -14.25 8.59
N GLY A 182 4.39 -13.42 8.47
CA GLY A 182 4.55 -11.97 8.45
C GLY A 182 5.23 -11.41 7.21
N VAL A 183 5.03 -12.05 6.05
CA VAL A 183 5.55 -11.55 4.78
C VAL A 183 4.62 -10.49 4.20
N ASP A 184 5.23 -9.43 3.70
CA ASP A 184 4.55 -8.34 3.01
C ASP A 184 4.07 -8.82 1.65
N ILE A 185 2.78 -8.78 1.37
CA ILE A 185 2.28 -8.89 -0.01
C ILE A 185 2.26 -7.49 -0.58
N ASP A 186 2.90 -7.30 -1.72
CA ASP A 186 2.75 -6.10 -2.53
C ASP A 186 2.50 -6.51 -3.97
N TYR A 187 1.35 -6.09 -4.48
CA TYR A 187 0.89 -6.36 -5.83
C TYR A 187 0.79 -5.03 -6.57
N ASP A 188 1.45 -4.97 -7.72
CA ASP A 188 1.50 -3.79 -8.57
C ASP A 188 0.70 -4.04 -9.86
N ASP A 189 -0.29 -3.19 -10.13
CA ASP A 189 -1.34 -3.38 -11.15
C ASP A 189 -1.16 -2.47 -12.37
N HIS A 190 0.07 -2.28 -12.81
CA HIS A 190 0.33 -1.46 -14.01
C HIS A 190 -0.27 -2.01 -15.32
N TYR A 191 -0.96 -3.16 -15.30
CA TYR A 191 -1.69 -3.70 -16.44
C TYR A 191 -2.91 -4.45 -15.93
N TYR A 192 -4.11 -3.93 -16.23
CA TYR A 192 -5.42 -4.54 -15.98
C TYR A 192 -5.40 -6.05 -16.18
N ASN A 193 -5.10 -6.78 -15.10
CA ASN A 193 -5.04 -8.22 -15.14
C ASN A 193 -6.45 -8.71 -14.83
N GLU A 194 -7.29 -8.77 -15.86
CA GLU A 194 -8.69 -9.26 -15.81
C GLU A 194 -8.84 -10.68 -15.19
N PHE A 195 -7.73 -11.34 -14.87
CA PHE A 195 -7.68 -12.73 -14.45
C PHE A 195 -7.67 -12.95 -12.93
N VAL A 196 -7.31 -11.95 -12.11
CA VAL A 196 -7.29 -12.14 -10.65
C VAL A 196 -8.61 -11.68 -10.06
N THR A 197 -9.42 -12.62 -9.58
CA THR A 197 -10.70 -12.30 -8.96
C THR A 197 -10.55 -11.97 -7.48
N ASP A 198 -11.55 -11.31 -6.89
CA ASP A 198 -11.60 -11.10 -5.43
C ASP A 198 -11.56 -12.42 -4.65
N ALA A 199 -12.19 -13.49 -5.17
CA ALA A 199 -12.16 -14.81 -4.54
C ALA A 199 -10.74 -15.40 -4.47
N ASP A 200 -9.91 -15.09 -5.47
CA ASP A 200 -8.53 -15.55 -5.56
C ASP A 200 -7.65 -14.90 -4.49
N ILE A 201 -7.74 -13.57 -4.38
CA ILE A 201 -7.05 -12.78 -3.35
C ILE A 201 -7.50 -13.22 -1.96
N ALA A 202 -8.83 -13.33 -1.74
CA ALA A 202 -9.40 -13.80 -0.48
C ALA A 202 -8.89 -15.18 -0.08
N SER A 203 -8.74 -16.07 -1.06
CA SER A 203 -8.26 -17.43 -0.83
C SER A 203 -6.79 -17.47 -0.42
N ILE A 204 -5.93 -16.61 -0.99
CA ILE A 204 -4.54 -16.46 -0.55
C ILE A 204 -4.47 -15.87 0.85
N LEU A 205 -5.20 -14.77 1.10
CA LEU A 205 -5.22 -14.12 2.41
C LEU A 205 -5.61 -15.13 3.49
N SER A 206 -6.71 -15.86 3.27
CA SER A 206 -7.21 -16.89 4.19
C SER A 206 -6.24 -18.05 4.44
N ALA A 207 -5.31 -18.32 3.51
CA ALA A 207 -4.31 -19.38 3.69
C ALA A 207 -3.22 -19.01 4.72
N GLY A 208 -3.03 -17.72 5.02
CA GLY A 208 -2.01 -17.18 5.93
C GLY A 208 -2.25 -17.49 7.40
N ARG A 209 -2.00 -18.73 7.85
CA ARG A 209 -2.29 -19.19 9.23
C ARG A 209 -1.56 -18.43 10.35
N LYS A 210 -0.43 -17.82 10.03
CA LYS A 210 0.39 -17.07 11.01
C LYS A 210 0.04 -15.58 11.07
N GLY A 211 -0.93 -15.15 10.26
CA GLY A 211 -1.29 -13.75 10.12
C GLY A 211 -0.45 -13.00 9.08
N TRP A 212 -1.06 -11.98 8.49
CA TRP A 212 -0.38 -11.02 7.63
C TRP A 212 0.08 -9.82 8.44
N ARG A 213 1.30 -9.37 8.17
CA ARG A 213 1.89 -8.21 8.84
C ARG A 213 1.78 -6.97 7.98
N ASN A 214 2.17 -7.03 6.71
CA ASN A 214 2.00 -5.92 5.81
C ASN A 214 1.26 -6.40 4.56
N VAL A 215 0.22 -5.67 4.16
CA VAL A 215 -0.60 -6.01 3.00
C VAL A 215 -0.70 -4.77 2.14
N SER A 216 -0.29 -4.89 0.88
CA SER A 216 -0.39 -3.90 -0.18
C SER A 216 -1.07 -4.56 -1.38
N LEU A 217 -2.30 -4.12 -1.69
CA LEU A 217 -3.11 -4.70 -2.76
C LEU A 217 -3.64 -3.59 -3.66
N PRO A 218 -3.63 -3.74 -4.99
CA PRO A 218 -4.18 -2.73 -5.88
C PRO A 218 -5.69 -2.70 -5.80
N THR A 219 -6.31 -3.85 -5.52
CA THR A 219 -7.74 -4.01 -5.40
C THR A 219 -8.11 -4.86 -4.21
N LEU A 220 -9.20 -4.50 -3.55
CA LEU A 220 -9.76 -5.23 -2.41
C LEU A 220 -11.28 -5.31 -2.56
N GLY A 221 -11.76 -6.46 -3.00
CA GLY A 221 -13.18 -6.78 -3.00
C GLY A 221 -13.66 -7.29 -1.63
N THR A 222 -14.93 -7.69 -1.57
CA THR A 222 -15.63 -8.00 -0.33
C THR A 222 -15.06 -9.25 0.35
N LEU A 223 -14.82 -10.33 -0.41
CA LEU A 223 -14.29 -11.58 0.14
C LEU A 223 -12.86 -11.37 0.66
N SER A 224 -12.05 -10.57 -0.04
CA SER A 224 -10.70 -10.26 0.39
C SER A 224 -10.68 -9.40 1.64
N ALA A 225 -11.60 -8.44 1.75
CA ALA A 225 -11.77 -7.64 2.96
C ALA A 225 -12.17 -8.50 4.17
N GLU A 226 -13.12 -9.43 4.00
CA GLU A 226 -13.50 -10.40 5.05
C GLU A 226 -12.31 -11.27 5.47
N ALA A 227 -11.54 -11.79 4.51
CA ALA A 227 -10.34 -12.56 4.80
C ALA A 227 -9.31 -11.73 5.57
N LEU A 228 -9.08 -10.47 5.16
CA LEU A 228 -8.12 -9.57 5.78
C LEU A 228 -8.48 -9.24 7.24
N VAL A 229 -9.76 -9.06 7.54
CA VAL A 229 -10.27 -8.83 8.90
C VAL A 229 -9.83 -9.94 9.86
N HIS A 230 -9.75 -11.20 9.42
CA HIS A 230 -9.26 -12.31 10.24
C HIS A 230 -7.78 -12.20 10.63
N HIS A 231 -7.03 -11.29 10.02
CA HIS A 231 -5.62 -11.05 10.26
C HIS A 231 -5.32 -9.73 10.98
N SER A 232 -6.36 -9.00 11.44
CA SER A 232 -6.20 -7.70 12.10
C SER A 232 -5.18 -7.72 13.23
N THR A 233 -5.17 -8.77 14.07
CA THR A 233 -4.30 -8.83 15.25
C THR A 233 -2.80 -8.86 14.93
N THR A 234 -2.42 -9.26 13.71
CA THR A 234 -1.02 -9.32 13.27
C THR A 234 -0.65 -8.18 12.33
N LEU A 235 -1.63 -7.42 11.86
CA LEU A 235 -1.46 -6.40 10.84
C LEU A 235 -0.70 -5.19 11.42
N ALA A 236 0.31 -4.76 10.67
CA ALA A 236 1.18 -3.63 10.95
C ALA A 236 1.09 -2.55 9.88
N SER A 237 0.91 -2.93 8.61
CA SER A 237 0.68 -2.01 7.50
C SER A 237 -0.42 -2.53 6.59
N LEU A 238 -1.38 -1.67 6.25
CA LEU A 238 -2.37 -1.92 5.21
C LEU A 238 -2.35 -0.77 4.21
N GLN A 239 -2.16 -1.11 2.93
CA GLN A 239 -2.23 -0.18 1.82
C GLN A 239 -3.12 -0.81 0.74
N VAL A 240 -4.23 -0.17 0.42
CA VAL A 240 -5.15 -0.64 -0.61
C VAL A 240 -5.60 0.54 -1.46
N LYS A 241 -5.85 0.31 -2.75
CA LYS A 241 -6.18 1.38 -3.70
C LYS A 241 -7.65 1.30 -4.13
N ASN A 242 -7.96 0.43 -5.09
CA ASN A 242 -9.30 0.23 -5.62
C ASN A 242 -10.12 -0.73 -4.75
N THR A 243 -11.08 -0.24 -4.00
CA THR A 243 -11.60 -0.95 -2.82
C THR A 243 -13.12 -1.16 -2.85
N PRO A 244 -13.69 -1.68 -3.95
CA PRO A 244 -15.15 -1.69 -4.16
C PRO A 244 -15.92 -2.54 -3.12
N GLY A 245 -15.25 -3.46 -2.42
CA GLY A 245 -15.86 -4.28 -1.37
C GLY A 245 -15.39 -3.98 0.06
N PHE A 246 -14.54 -2.97 0.26
CA PHE A 246 -13.97 -2.67 1.57
C PHE A 246 -14.81 -1.62 2.30
N THR A 247 -15.83 -2.11 3.01
CA THR A 247 -16.79 -1.27 3.72
C THR A 247 -16.20 -0.57 4.95
N SER A 248 -16.85 0.51 5.38
CA SER A 248 -16.58 1.21 6.64
C SER A 248 -16.50 0.27 7.85
N ALA A 249 -17.39 -0.74 7.92
CA ALA A 249 -17.38 -1.75 8.98
C ALA A 249 -16.09 -2.59 8.98
N HIS A 250 -15.62 -3.04 7.81
CA HIS A 250 -14.35 -3.75 7.69
C HIS A 250 -13.17 -2.88 8.14
N MET A 251 -13.13 -1.62 7.72
CA MET A 251 -12.09 -0.67 8.10
C MET A 251 -12.06 -0.43 9.62
N CYS A 252 -13.21 -0.17 10.23
CA CYS A 252 -13.35 0.01 11.69
C CYS A 252 -12.95 -1.26 12.47
N GLN A 253 -13.30 -2.44 11.98
CA GLN A 253 -12.91 -3.70 12.61
C GLN A 253 -11.39 -3.89 12.59
N ILE A 254 -10.73 -3.57 11.47
CA ILE A 254 -9.26 -3.62 11.38
C ILE A 254 -8.64 -2.60 12.34
N LEU A 255 -9.04 -1.33 12.31
CA LEU A 255 -8.48 -0.29 13.18
C LEU A 255 -8.68 -0.61 14.67
N SER A 256 -9.87 -1.10 15.05
CA SER A 256 -10.18 -1.46 16.44
C SER A 256 -9.44 -2.70 16.94
N SER A 257 -9.08 -3.64 16.05
CA SER A 257 -8.55 -4.96 16.42
C SER A 257 -7.06 -5.17 16.12
N SER A 258 -6.35 -4.16 15.59
CA SER A 258 -4.95 -4.28 15.15
C SER A 258 -3.97 -3.53 16.07
N PRO A 259 -3.41 -4.16 17.12
CA PRO A 259 -2.54 -3.49 18.11
C PRO A 259 -1.14 -3.14 17.57
N HIS A 260 -0.78 -3.60 16.37
CA HIS A 260 0.53 -3.37 15.76
C HIS A 260 0.45 -2.47 14.53
N LEU A 261 -0.75 -2.02 14.16
CA LEU A 261 -1.00 -1.23 12.97
C LEU A 261 -0.38 0.15 13.12
N HIS A 262 0.59 0.44 12.25
CA HIS A 262 1.24 1.74 12.13
C HIS A 262 0.88 2.46 10.83
N THR A 263 0.45 1.74 9.79
CA THR A 263 0.04 2.32 8.51
C THR A 263 -1.31 1.77 8.11
N PHE A 264 -2.24 2.68 7.80
CA PHE A 264 -3.54 2.36 7.22
C PHE A 264 -3.82 3.37 6.11
N THR A 265 -3.74 2.91 4.86
CA THR A 265 -3.88 3.74 3.67
C THR A 265 -4.92 3.11 2.74
N THR A 266 -6.00 3.83 2.48
CA THR A 266 -6.98 3.53 1.41
C THR A 266 -7.02 4.62 0.35
N LEU A 267 -6.16 5.65 0.48
CA LEU A 267 -5.99 6.76 -0.47
C LEU A 267 -4.57 6.72 -1.03
N GLU A 268 -4.44 6.59 -2.34
CA GLU A 268 -3.14 6.58 -3.00
C GLU A 268 -2.54 8.00 -3.10
N ASP A 269 -1.22 8.10 -3.35
CA ASP A 269 -0.63 9.34 -3.84
C ASP A 269 -0.60 9.30 -5.37
N GLY A 270 -1.24 10.26 -6.04
CA GLY A 270 -1.14 10.46 -7.50
C GLY A 270 -2.41 10.11 -8.28
N GLU A 271 -2.29 10.22 -9.60
CA GLU A 271 -3.38 10.01 -10.57
C GLU A 271 -3.81 8.53 -10.55
N CYS A 272 -5.04 8.26 -10.08
CA CYS A 272 -5.66 6.94 -10.15
C CYS A 272 -6.76 6.97 -11.21
N GLU A 273 -6.68 6.10 -12.21
CA GLU A 273 -7.57 6.15 -13.39
C GLU A 273 -9.03 5.74 -13.11
N ASN A 274 -9.40 5.25 -11.92
CA ASN A 274 -10.79 4.95 -11.53
C ASN A 274 -10.87 4.37 -10.10
N PRO A 275 -10.67 5.15 -9.03
CA PRO A 275 -10.72 4.58 -7.71
C PRO A 275 -12.16 4.55 -7.21
N HIS A 276 -12.76 3.35 -7.13
CA HIS A 276 -13.76 3.15 -6.08
C HIS A 276 -13.03 3.30 -4.74
N VAL A 277 -13.05 4.51 -4.19
CA VAL A 277 -12.37 4.82 -2.94
C VAL A 277 -13.26 4.39 -1.77
N SER A 278 -12.77 3.45 -0.97
CA SER A 278 -13.37 3.16 0.33
C SER A 278 -13.31 4.35 1.26
N TYR A 279 -14.42 4.56 1.95
CA TYR A 279 -14.57 5.58 2.96
C TYR A 279 -15.03 4.97 4.29
N LEU A 280 -14.67 5.66 5.37
CA LEU A 280 -15.23 5.47 6.69
C LEU A 280 -16.49 6.33 6.81
N LEU A 281 -17.60 5.73 7.20
CA LEU A 281 -18.76 6.51 7.63
C LEU A 281 -18.46 7.10 9.01
N ALA A 282 -18.77 8.38 9.21
CA ALA A 282 -18.50 9.07 10.46
C ALA A 282 -19.11 8.33 11.67
N GLU A 283 -20.34 7.84 11.55
CA GLU A 283 -21.03 7.10 12.62
C GLU A 283 -20.28 5.83 13.03
N ASP A 284 -19.82 5.04 12.06
CA ASP A 284 -19.02 3.84 12.32
C ASP A 284 -17.65 4.19 12.92
N PHE A 285 -16.97 5.19 12.35
CA PHE A 285 -15.64 5.62 12.78
C PHE A 285 -15.62 6.15 14.22
N ILE A 286 -16.69 6.83 14.63
CA ILE A 286 -16.87 7.30 16.00
C ILE A 286 -16.86 6.11 16.97
N ASP A 287 -17.49 4.97 16.63
CA ASP A 287 -17.50 3.72 17.42
C ASP A 287 -17.73 3.97 18.94
N ARG A 288 -18.86 4.62 19.25
CA ARG A 288 -19.28 4.90 20.63
C ARG A 288 -19.99 3.70 21.23
N ASP A 289 -19.72 3.45 22.51
CA ASP A 289 -20.54 2.52 23.28
C ASP A 289 -21.92 3.15 23.55
N SER A 290 -22.98 2.47 23.15
CA SER A 290 -24.36 2.98 23.26
C SER A 290 -24.85 3.13 24.69
N VAL A 291 -24.20 2.50 25.67
CA VAL A 291 -24.58 2.58 27.09
C VAL A 291 -23.84 3.71 27.78
N THR A 292 -22.52 3.84 27.57
CA THR A 292 -21.71 4.85 28.25
C THR A 292 -21.60 6.16 27.48
N ASN A 293 -21.94 6.17 26.20
CA ASN A 293 -21.71 7.28 25.27
C ASN A 293 -20.24 7.72 25.20
N THR A 294 -19.32 6.78 25.42
CA THR A 294 -17.86 7.01 25.31
C THR A 294 -17.29 6.24 24.13
N LEU A 295 -16.25 6.78 23.51
CA LEU A 295 -15.51 6.11 22.43
C LEU A 295 -14.92 4.77 22.92
N ARG A 296 -15.22 3.67 22.23
CA ARG A 296 -14.55 2.38 22.50
C ARG A 296 -13.06 2.50 22.19
N PRO A 297 -12.15 1.99 23.05
CA PRO A 297 -10.73 2.04 22.77
C PRO A 297 -10.39 1.17 21.56
N TRP A 298 -9.65 1.73 20.60
CA TRP A 298 -9.08 0.96 19.49
C TRP A 298 -7.67 0.49 19.81
N ALA A 299 -7.34 -0.74 19.38
CA ALA A 299 -6.04 -1.34 19.63
C ALA A 299 -4.88 -0.53 19.02
N CYS A 300 -5.10 0.15 17.89
CA CYS A 300 -4.06 0.90 17.18
C CYS A 300 -3.87 2.35 17.67
N GLU A 301 -4.62 2.85 18.66
CA GLU A 301 -4.56 4.27 19.11
C GLU A 301 -3.12 4.74 19.42
N SER A 302 -2.33 3.85 20.03
CA SER A 302 -0.95 4.15 20.43
C SER A 302 0.12 3.71 19.42
N THR A 303 -0.26 3.14 18.28
CA THR A 303 0.68 2.61 17.28
C THR A 303 0.52 3.22 15.90
N LEU A 304 -0.67 3.69 15.56
CA LEU A 304 -0.98 4.24 14.24
C LEU A 304 -0.19 5.53 14.00
N LYS A 305 0.60 5.53 12.92
CA LYS A 305 1.45 6.65 12.49
C LYS A 305 0.94 7.29 11.20
N ARG A 306 0.38 6.49 10.29
CA ARG A 306 -0.17 6.97 9.02
C ARG A 306 -1.61 6.51 8.90
N LEU A 307 -2.52 7.47 8.84
CA LEU A 307 -3.92 7.26 8.52
C LEU A 307 -4.22 8.05 7.25
N ARG A 308 -4.57 7.34 6.18
CA ARG A 308 -5.05 7.94 4.94
C ARG A 308 -6.34 7.25 4.53
N ALA A 309 -7.47 7.89 4.76
CA ALA A 309 -8.81 7.37 4.45
C ALA A 309 -9.83 8.50 4.36
N LYS A 310 -10.76 8.44 3.40
CA LYS A 310 -11.91 9.36 3.34
C LYS A 310 -12.78 9.11 4.59
N ILE A 311 -13.27 10.17 5.22
CA ILE A 311 -14.31 10.09 6.26
C ILE A 311 -15.51 10.88 5.76
N LEU A 312 -16.59 10.17 5.46
CA LEU A 312 -17.82 10.71 4.87
C LEU A 312 -19.01 10.59 5.83
N GLY A 313 -20.19 11.02 5.38
CA GLY A 313 -21.42 10.91 6.16
C GLY A 313 -21.59 12.03 7.21
N ILE A 314 -20.92 13.16 7.02
CA ILE A 314 -21.05 14.34 7.88
C ILE A 314 -21.89 15.39 7.15
N PRO A 315 -23.14 15.67 7.59
CA PRO A 315 -23.93 16.74 7.01
C PRO A 315 -23.25 18.09 7.15
N ARG A 316 -23.15 18.84 6.04
CA ARG A 316 -22.52 20.17 5.97
C ARG A 316 -23.50 21.23 5.46
N PRO A 317 -24.42 21.73 6.31
CA PRO A 317 -25.42 22.72 5.88
C PRO A 317 -24.81 24.09 5.52
N ASP A 318 -23.57 24.33 5.93
CA ASP A 318 -22.77 25.50 5.57
C ASP A 318 -22.27 25.46 4.12
N VAL A 319 -22.20 24.27 3.52
CA VAL A 319 -21.85 24.11 2.10
C VAL A 319 -23.12 24.24 1.26
N THR A 320 -23.31 25.44 0.70
CA THR A 320 -24.48 25.81 -0.11
C THR A 320 -24.25 25.71 -1.61
N GLU A 321 -22.99 25.65 -2.03
CA GLU A 321 -22.57 25.62 -3.44
C GLU A 321 -21.54 24.50 -3.64
N THR A 322 -21.67 23.81 -4.78
CA THR A 322 -20.70 22.82 -5.24
C THR A 322 -19.47 23.51 -5.83
N TYR A 323 -18.42 22.74 -6.12
CA TYR A 323 -17.18 23.21 -6.73
C TYR A 323 -17.41 23.89 -8.09
N ASP A 324 -18.36 23.38 -8.88
CA ASP A 324 -18.75 23.92 -10.19
C ASP A 324 -19.81 25.04 -10.10
N GLY A 325 -20.08 25.56 -8.90
CA GLY A 325 -20.92 26.75 -8.69
C GLY A 325 -22.42 26.51 -8.75
N TRP A 326 -22.87 25.25 -8.80
CA TRP A 326 -24.30 24.95 -8.71
C TRP A 326 -24.79 25.14 -7.29
N THR A 327 -25.97 25.75 -7.19
CA THR A 327 -26.63 25.93 -5.90
C THR A 327 -27.26 24.62 -5.48
N ARG A 328 -26.96 24.19 -4.25
CA ARG A 328 -27.40 22.90 -3.72
C ARG A 328 -28.93 22.81 -3.67
N GLY A 329 -29.48 21.76 -4.29
CA GLY A 329 -30.90 21.40 -4.21
C GLY A 329 -31.77 21.88 -5.37
N GLU A 330 -31.21 22.51 -6.40
CA GLU A 330 -31.90 22.64 -7.68
C GLU A 330 -31.87 21.27 -8.38
N PRO A 331 -33.04 20.63 -8.63
CA PRO A 331 -33.06 19.41 -9.43
C PRO A 331 -32.48 19.73 -10.81
N GLU A 332 -31.51 18.96 -11.27
CA GLU A 332 -31.10 19.01 -12.69
C GLU A 332 -32.38 18.84 -13.52
N GLU A 333 -32.66 19.83 -14.38
CA GLU A 333 -33.87 19.82 -15.20
C GLU A 333 -33.83 18.62 -16.16
N GLU A 334 -34.45 17.52 -15.74
CA GLU A 334 -35.02 16.41 -16.52
C GLU A 334 -34.24 15.96 -17.78
N ASN A 335 -32.93 15.79 -17.71
CA ASN A 335 -32.26 14.86 -18.62
C ASN A 335 -32.50 13.43 -18.09
N GLU A 336 -33.73 12.92 -18.31
CA GLU A 336 -34.22 11.60 -17.88
C GLU A 336 -33.36 10.40 -18.36
N GLU A 337 -32.35 10.61 -19.20
CA GLU A 337 -31.51 9.55 -19.78
C GLU A 337 -30.17 9.32 -19.06
N GLU A 338 -29.73 10.21 -18.16
CA GLU A 338 -28.53 9.96 -17.32
C GLU A 338 -28.96 9.58 -15.89
N GLU A 339 -29.15 8.27 -15.64
CA GLU A 339 -29.34 7.68 -14.29
C GLU A 339 -28.12 7.84 -13.34
N GLY A 340 -27.24 8.81 -13.60
CA GLY A 340 -25.96 8.99 -12.93
C GLY A 340 -26.01 10.00 -11.79
N HIS A 341 -26.24 9.51 -10.57
CA HIS A 341 -25.83 10.12 -9.30
C HIS A 341 -26.02 11.65 -9.17
N VAL A 342 -27.26 12.09 -8.97
CA VAL A 342 -27.48 13.37 -8.26
C VAL A 342 -26.91 13.20 -6.86
N GLU A 343 -25.82 13.90 -6.55
CA GLU A 343 -25.19 13.88 -5.23
C GLU A 343 -26.16 14.51 -4.21
N VAL A 344 -26.96 13.65 -3.57
CA VAL A 344 -27.91 14.05 -2.54
C VAL A 344 -27.10 14.39 -1.29
N VAL A 345 -26.66 15.63 -1.21
CA VAL A 345 -25.89 16.07 -0.06
C VAL A 345 -26.73 15.91 1.22
N LEU A 346 -26.17 15.21 2.20
CA LEU A 346 -26.89 14.77 3.39
C LEU A 346 -27.63 15.90 4.13
N GLN A 347 -28.94 15.63 4.27
CA GLN A 347 -29.89 16.14 5.26
C GLN A 347 -29.35 16.10 6.69
N GLU A 348 -29.22 17.22 7.42
CA GLU A 348 -29.24 17.12 8.87
C GLU A 348 -30.61 16.54 9.30
N THR A 349 -30.59 15.42 10.01
CA THR A 349 -31.79 14.82 10.62
C THR A 349 -32.31 15.65 11.78
N HIS A 350 -31.43 16.42 12.42
CA HIS A 350 -31.75 17.45 13.40
C HIS A 350 -30.72 18.58 13.36
N PRO A 351 -31.12 19.83 13.70
CA PRO A 351 -30.20 20.96 13.70
C PRO A 351 -28.95 20.70 14.54
N GLY A 352 -27.77 20.89 13.93
CA GLY A 352 -26.47 20.75 14.58
C GLY A 352 -25.89 19.33 14.57
N GLN A 353 -26.56 18.34 13.97
CA GLN A 353 -26.04 16.98 13.82
C GLN A 353 -24.64 16.97 13.19
N GLY A 354 -24.41 17.77 12.15
CA GLY A 354 -23.11 17.85 11.49
C GLY A 354 -22.00 18.22 12.47
N ARG A 355 -22.22 19.25 13.29
CA ARG A 355 -21.25 19.69 14.31
C ARG A 355 -21.00 18.65 15.39
N GLU A 356 -22.03 17.91 15.80
CA GLU A 356 -21.88 16.83 16.78
C GLU A 356 -21.02 15.69 16.24
N LEU A 357 -21.30 15.24 15.00
CA LEU A 357 -20.51 14.22 14.32
C LEU A 357 -19.06 14.67 14.14
N GLN A 358 -18.82 15.90 13.64
CA GLN A 358 -17.48 16.46 13.51
C GLN A 358 -16.73 16.44 14.84
N ALA A 359 -17.35 16.94 15.92
CA ALA A 359 -16.74 16.96 17.24
C ALA A 359 -16.35 15.56 17.75
N HIS A 360 -17.14 14.53 17.43
CA HIS A 360 -16.85 13.14 17.79
C HIS A 360 -15.77 12.50 16.91
N VAL A 361 -15.75 12.79 15.62
CA VAL A 361 -14.67 12.36 14.72
C VAL A 361 -13.34 12.98 15.16
N TYR A 362 -13.32 14.28 15.49
CA TYR A 362 -12.13 14.93 16.05
C TYR A 362 -11.69 14.34 17.38
N GLU A 363 -12.65 13.99 18.25
CA GLU A 363 -12.34 13.31 19.51
C GLU A 363 -11.67 11.95 19.26
N ARG A 364 -12.20 11.15 18.31
CA ARG A 364 -11.61 9.87 17.89
C ARG A 364 -10.20 10.05 17.32
N LEU A 365 -10.03 10.97 16.37
CA LEU A 365 -8.74 11.26 15.75
C LEU A 365 -7.69 11.71 16.79
N SER A 366 -8.08 12.49 17.79
CA SER A 366 -7.17 12.96 18.84
C SER A 366 -6.52 11.85 19.68
N ARG A 367 -7.09 10.63 19.65
CA ARG A 367 -6.57 9.45 20.37
C ARG A 367 -5.41 8.77 19.65
N PHE A 368 -5.16 9.05 18.36
CA PHE A 368 -4.01 8.53 17.63
C PHE A 368 -2.74 9.32 17.96
N THR A 369 -2.26 9.23 19.21
CA THR A 369 -1.23 10.14 19.74
C THR A 369 0.13 10.06 19.03
N ARG A 370 0.35 9.04 18.19
CA ARG A 370 1.57 8.84 17.40
C ARG A 370 1.38 9.15 15.92
N LEU A 371 0.26 9.77 15.55
CA LEU A 371 -0.05 10.06 14.16
C LEU A 371 0.96 11.09 13.62
N GLU A 372 1.67 10.68 12.57
CA GLU A 372 2.65 11.44 11.80
C GLU A 372 2.02 11.96 10.49
N VAL A 373 1.10 11.19 9.89
CA VAL A 373 0.41 11.57 8.65
C VAL A 373 -1.10 11.35 8.77
N LEU A 374 -1.85 12.41 8.46
CA LEU A 374 -3.31 12.42 8.38
C LEU A 374 -3.74 12.85 6.98
N GLY A 375 -4.14 11.89 6.15
CA GLY A 375 -4.77 12.15 4.85
C GLY A 375 -6.27 11.85 4.90
N LEU A 376 -7.09 12.88 4.72
CA LEU A 376 -8.53 12.76 4.62
C LEU A 376 -9.02 13.10 3.21
N GLY A 377 -8.23 13.92 2.50
CA GLY A 377 -8.40 14.25 1.10
C GLY A 377 -7.61 13.35 0.16
N HIS A 378 -7.99 13.36 -1.11
CA HIS A 378 -7.31 12.66 -2.18
C HIS A 378 -7.50 13.39 -3.51
N ASP A 379 -6.45 13.49 -4.32
CA ASP A 379 -6.56 14.00 -5.68
C ASP A 379 -6.64 12.83 -6.67
N ASP A 380 -7.86 12.39 -6.97
CA ASP A 380 -8.15 11.37 -7.99
C ASP A 380 -8.54 11.97 -9.35
N ARG A 381 -8.19 13.24 -9.64
CA ARG A 381 -8.56 13.86 -10.92
C ARG A 381 -7.83 13.16 -12.07
N ASP A 382 -8.59 12.55 -12.97
CA ASP A 382 -8.10 12.12 -14.28
C ASP A 382 -8.25 13.28 -15.27
N PHE A 383 -7.20 14.09 -15.36
CA PHE A 383 -7.11 15.18 -16.34
C PHE A 383 -7.00 14.68 -17.79
N GLY A 384 -6.68 13.40 -18.00
CA GLY A 384 -6.55 12.79 -19.32
C GLY A 384 -7.89 12.47 -19.97
N ASN A 385 -8.97 12.41 -19.18
CA ASN A 385 -10.31 12.06 -19.66
C ASN A 385 -11.13 13.33 -19.95
N GLU A 386 -11.28 13.68 -21.24
CA GLU A 386 -12.09 14.81 -21.69
C GLU A 386 -13.56 14.74 -21.23
N GLY A 387 -14.08 13.54 -20.96
CA GLY A 387 -15.44 13.34 -20.42
C GLY A 387 -15.63 13.85 -18.99
N ASN A 388 -14.54 14.14 -18.28
CA ASN A 388 -14.60 14.74 -16.95
C ASN A 388 -14.83 16.25 -17.00
N PHE A 389 -14.90 16.91 -18.15
CA PHE A 389 -15.18 18.35 -18.22
C PHE A 389 -16.66 18.61 -18.49
N VAL A 390 -17.26 19.54 -17.75
CA VAL A 390 -18.62 20.04 -17.95
C VAL A 390 -18.61 21.53 -18.25
N GLN A 391 -19.53 21.96 -19.10
CA GLN A 391 -19.73 23.38 -19.36
C GLN A 391 -20.67 23.97 -18.30
N ILE A 392 -20.18 24.89 -17.47
CA ILE A 392 -20.98 25.59 -16.45
C ILE A 392 -21.85 26.69 -17.08
N PRO A 393 -22.84 27.26 -16.36
CA PRO A 393 -23.76 28.27 -16.91
C PRO A 393 -23.09 29.51 -17.53
N THR A 394 -21.85 29.83 -17.13
CA THR A 394 -21.05 30.92 -17.72
C THR A 394 -20.54 30.60 -19.13
N GLY A 395 -20.61 29.33 -19.56
CA GLY A 395 -20.06 28.82 -20.81
C GLY A 395 -18.62 28.34 -20.72
N GLU A 396 -17.97 28.45 -19.56
CA GLU A 396 -16.63 27.92 -19.30
C GLU A 396 -16.68 26.40 -19.07
N TRP A 397 -15.62 25.70 -19.48
CA TRP A 397 -15.48 24.27 -19.21
C TRP A 397 -14.68 24.10 -17.91
N VAL A 398 -15.29 23.47 -16.92
CA VAL A 398 -14.66 23.12 -15.65
C VAL A 398 -14.60 21.61 -15.53
N LEU A 399 -13.63 21.10 -14.77
CA LEU A 399 -13.58 19.68 -14.46
C LEU A 399 -14.76 19.35 -13.52
N LYS A 400 -15.65 18.45 -13.94
CA LYS A 400 -16.69 17.82 -13.14
C LYS A 400 -16.02 17.01 -12.04
N ASP A 401 -15.92 17.63 -10.88
CA ASP A 401 -15.28 17.05 -9.71
C ASP A 401 -16.30 16.20 -8.92
N GLN A 402 -16.66 15.02 -9.45
CA GLN A 402 -17.64 14.12 -8.81
C GLN A 402 -17.13 13.53 -7.49
N GLU A 403 -15.82 13.53 -7.28
CA GLU A 403 -15.17 12.94 -6.10
C GLU A 403 -14.83 13.99 -5.03
N TYR A 404 -15.25 15.25 -5.22
CA TYR A 404 -15.08 16.31 -4.25
C TYR A 404 -15.87 15.98 -2.99
N GLN A 405 -15.22 15.99 -1.83
CA GLN A 405 -15.85 15.56 -0.59
C GLN A 405 -16.61 16.73 0.05
N TYR A 406 -17.93 16.79 -0.15
CA TYR A 406 -18.78 17.77 0.55
C TYR A 406 -19.23 17.30 1.94
N GLU A 407 -19.36 15.99 2.14
CA GLU A 407 -19.87 15.38 3.38
C GLU A 407 -18.76 15.02 4.38
N CYS A 408 -17.81 15.93 4.53
CA CYS A 408 -16.56 15.71 5.25
C CYS A 408 -16.39 16.66 6.45
N LEU A 409 -15.24 16.55 7.12
CA LEU A 409 -14.83 17.50 8.17
C LEU A 409 -14.62 18.91 7.61
N GLU A 410 -15.10 19.91 8.33
CA GLU A 410 -14.97 21.34 8.00
C GLU A 410 -13.54 21.86 8.19
N MET A 411 -12.77 21.26 9.10
CA MET A 411 -11.38 21.65 9.38
C MET A 411 -11.24 23.07 9.94
N SER A 412 -12.24 23.55 10.69
CA SER A 412 -12.23 24.86 11.39
C SER A 412 -12.10 24.74 12.92
N LEU A 413 -11.64 25.78 13.60
CA LEU A 413 -11.64 25.82 15.07
C LEU A 413 -13.06 25.78 15.67
N ASP A 414 -14.05 26.31 14.95
CA ASP A 414 -15.45 26.28 15.39
C ASP A 414 -16.04 24.86 15.32
N SER A 415 -15.60 24.04 14.36
CA SER A 415 -16.00 22.64 14.22
C SER A 415 -15.35 21.69 15.22
N GLY A 416 -14.29 22.13 15.92
CA GLY A 416 -13.61 21.36 16.96
C GLY A 416 -12.20 20.88 16.59
N LEU A 417 -11.58 21.39 15.53
CA LEU A 417 -10.21 21.10 15.12
C LEU A 417 -9.20 21.14 16.28
N GLN A 418 -9.40 22.05 17.25
CA GLN A 418 -8.59 22.19 18.46
C GLN A 418 -8.45 20.92 19.29
N LYS A 419 -9.39 19.97 19.18
CA LYS A 419 -9.28 18.65 19.84
C LYS A 419 -8.06 17.87 19.37
N LEU A 420 -7.57 18.13 18.16
CA LEU A 420 -6.37 17.51 17.60
C LEU A 420 -5.07 18.09 18.15
N GLU A 421 -5.11 19.00 19.14
CA GLU A 421 -3.91 19.59 19.75
C GLU A 421 -2.95 18.53 20.32
N THR A 422 -3.44 17.36 20.70
CA THR A 422 -2.63 16.26 21.25
C THR A 422 -1.69 15.60 20.23
N LEU A 423 -1.93 15.79 18.93
CA LEU A 423 -1.18 15.15 17.84
C LEU A 423 0.17 15.85 17.59
N LYS A 424 1.08 15.76 18.56
CA LYS A 424 2.38 16.48 18.52
C LYS A 424 3.37 15.93 17.50
N ASP A 425 3.17 14.70 17.05
CA ASP A 425 4.00 14.03 16.05
C ASP A 425 3.56 14.28 14.61
N LEU A 426 2.46 15.02 14.40
CA LEU A 426 1.87 15.24 13.08
C LEU A 426 2.83 16.05 12.20
N GLU A 427 3.16 15.48 11.04
CA GLU A 427 4.08 16.04 10.04
C GLU A 427 3.37 16.40 8.74
N GLU A 428 2.32 15.67 8.37
CA GLU A 428 1.61 15.82 7.10
C GLU A 428 0.11 15.82 7.33
N VAL A 429 -0.56 16.82 6.77
CA VAL A 429 -2.03 16.89 6.68
C VAL A 429 -2.40 17.05 5.21
N ASN A 430 -3.22 16.15 4.70
CA ASN A 430 -3.76 16.22 3.35
C ASN A 430 -5.28 16.26 3.41
N VAL A 431 -5.85 17.36 2.93
CA VAL A 431 -7.29 17.61 2.83
C VAL A 431 -7.68 17.97 1.39
N THR A 432 -6.88 17.54 0.41
CA THR A 432 -7.14 17.81 -1.00
C THR A 432 -8.53 17.34 -1.41
N ARG A 433 -9.27 18.22 -2.12
CA ARG A 433 -10.64 17.99 -2.58
C ARG A 433 -11.62 17.65 -1.46
N MET A 434 -11.49 18.36 -0.34
CA MET A 434 -12.48 18.42 0.72
C MET A 434 -13.07 19.82 0.82
N ALA A 435 -14.36 19.91 1.17
CA ALA A 435 -15.03 21.17 1.47
C ALA A 435 -14.57 21.76 2.82
N THR A 436 -13.31 22.19 2.92
CA THR A 436 -12.72 22.75 4.14
C THR A 436 -13.05 24.22 4.34
N CYS A 437 -12.76 24.71 5.56
CA CYS A 437 -12.81 26.11 5.97
C CYS A 437 -11.54 26.45 6.77
N ILE A 438 -10.37 26.15 6.22
CA ILE A 438 -9.07 26.40 6.84
C ILE A 438 -8.66 27.85 6.59
N GLY A 439 -9.02 28.72 7.52
CA GLY A 439 -8.64 30.14 7.48
C GLY A 439 -7.25 30.43 8.06
N VAL A 440 -6.90 31.72 8.06
CA VAL A 440 -5.64 32.23 8.63
C VAL A 440 -5.49 31.87 10.12
N GLU A 441 -6.59 31.86 10.87
CA GLU A 441 -6.56 31.54 12.32
C GLU A 441 -6.34 30.04 12.56
N GLU A 442 -6.91 29.17 11.72
CA GLU A 442 -6.69 27.74 11.71
C GLU A 442 -5.20 27.43 11.46
N VAL A 443 -4.59 27.97 10.39
CA VAL A 443 -3.17 27.69 10.09
C VAL A 443 -2.22 28.21 11.17
N LYS A 444 -2.51 29.39 11.77
CA LYS A 444 -1.79 29.90 12.94
C LYS A 444 -1.90 28.96 14.14
N TRP A 445 -3.08 28.38 14.35
CA TRP A 445 -3.29 27.39 15.40
C TRP A 445 -2.53 26.10 15.08
N MET A 446 -2.64 25.55 13.86
CA MET A 446 -1.96 24.33 13.43
C MET A 446 -0.44 24.44 13.63
N ARG A 447 0.16 25.56 13.22
CA ARG A 447 1.61 25.82 13.40
C ARG A 447 2.06 25.74 14.86
N ARG A 448 1.21 26.21 15.79
CA ARG A 448 1.47 26.24 17.23
C ARG A 448 1.21 24.87 17.86
N ALA A 449 0.11 24.22 17.47
CA ALA A 449 -0.34 22.96 18.03
C ALA A 449 0.51 21.78 17.57
N TRP A 450 0.94 21.78 16.30
CA TRP A 450 1.69 20.72 15.62
C TRP A 450 3.09 21.21 15.25
N PRO A 451 4.04 21.17 16.20
CA PRO A 451 5.37 21.75 16.00
C PRO A 451 6.21 21.03 14.93
N ARG A 452 5.79 19.83 14.51
CA ARG A 452 6.46 18.99 13.49
C ARG A 452 5.79 19.05 12.12
N LEU A 453 4.75 19.87 11.93
CA LEU A 453 4.06 20.00 10.65
C LEU A 453 5.05 20.48 9.58
N LYS A 454 5.14 19.73 8.49
CA LYS A 454 6.01 19.97 7.33
C LYS A 454 5.21 20.15 6.05
N THR A 455 4.03 19.53 5.95
CA THR A 455 3.21 19.55 4.74
C THR A 455 1.75 19.76 5.08
N LEU A 456 1.11 20.69 4.40
CA LEU A 456 -0.33 20.94 4.44
C LEU A 456 -0.84 21.02 3.00
N ASP A 457 -1.42 19.93 2.52
CA ASP A 457 -1.92 19.82 1.15
C ASP A 457 -3.44 20.03 1.11
N GLY A 458 -3.93 20.68 0.06
CA GLY A 458 -5.36 20.81 -0.22
C GLY A 458 -6.02 22.10 0.24
N LEU A 459 -5.26 23.16 0.52
CA LEU A 459 -5.85 24.49 0.70
C LEU A 459 -6.55 24.92 -0.59
N ASN A 460 -7.80 25.37 -0.44
CA ASN A 460 -8.68 25.70 -1.54
C ASN A 460 -8.69 27.21 -1.80
N ASP A 461 -7.89 27.64 -2.78
CA ASP A 461 -7.82 29.05 -3.22
C ASP A 461 -9.21 29.62 -3.56
N GLU A 462 -10.10 28.81 -4.13
CA GLU A 462 -11.42 29.24 -4.58
C GLU A 462 -12.41 29.54 -3.44
N ARG A 463 -12.14 29.04 -2.22
CA ARG A 463 -13.03 29.19 -1.05
C ARG A 463 -12.52 30.18 0.01
N ASN A 464 -11.73 31.17 -0.41
CA ASN A 464 -11.11 32.17 0.46
C ASN A 464 -10.02 31.59 1.40
N GLU A 465 -9.47 30.41 1.09
CA GLU A 465 -8.30 29.90 1.83
C GLU A 465 -6.96 30.45 1.28
N GLU A 466 -7.00 31.24 0.19
CA GLU A 466 -5.84 31.93 -0.40
C GLU A 466 -5.06 32.73 0.67
N ALA A 467 -5.77 33.44 1.55
CA ALA A 467 -5.15 34.20 2.63
C ALA A 467 -4.41 33.31 3.64
N ALA A 468 -4.90 32.09 3.87
CA ALA A 468 -4.24 31.11 4.74
C ALA A 468 -2.97 30.55 4.10
N GLU A 469 -3.00 30.26 2.81
CA GLU A 469 -1.82 29.84 2.05
C GLU A 469 -0.77 30.95 1.96
N GLU A 470 -1.18 32.18 1.62
CA GLU A 470 -0.29 33.34 1.57
C GLU A 470 0.38 33.55 2.94
N TRP A 471 -0.41 33.46 4.02
CA TRP A 471 0.13 33.56 5.37
C TRP A 471 1.17 32.47 5.67
N LEU A 472 0.92 31.21 5.30
CA LEU A 472 1.88 30.11 5.47
C LEU A 472 3.16 30.35 4.67
N ARG A 473 3.04 30.79 3.42
CA ARG A 473 4.18 31.10 2.54
C ARG A 473 5.07 32.20 3.13
N GLU A 474 4.46 33.23 3.71
CA GLU A 474 5.17 34.36 4.31
C GLU A 474 5.76 34.06 5.70
N ASN A 475 5.02 33.33 6.54
CA ASN A 475 5.35 33.19 7.97
C ASN A 475 5.95 31.83 8.34
N CYS A 476 5.76 30.81 7.50
CA CYS A 476 6.16 29.42 7.73
C CYS A 476 6.68 28.76 6.44
N PRO A 477 7.71 29.31 5.77
CA PRO A 477 8.22 28.79 4.50
C PRO A 477 8.79 27.36 4.59
N GLU A 478 9.02 26.85 5.80
CA GLU A 478 9.38 25.44 6.04
C GLU A 478 8.21 24.47 5.83
N ILE A 479 6.97 24.95 5.88
CA ILE A 479 5.77 24.15 5.62
C ILE A 479 5.49 24.21 4.11
N GLN A 480 5.56 23.05 3.47
CA GLN A 480 5.19 22.87 2.08
C GLN A 480 3.67 22.89 1.98
N SER A 481 3.12 23.83 1.22
CA SER A 481 1.74 23.80 0.76
C SER A 481 1.73 23.38 -0.70
N LYS A 482 0.89 22.42 -1.04
CA LYS A 482 0.49 22.18 -2.42
C LYS A 482 -0.93 22.70 -2.58
N PRO A 483 -1.12 23.81 -3.31
CA PRO A 483 -2.46 24.31 -3.59
C PRO A 483 -3.26 23.23 -4.33
N CYS A 484 -4.57 23.20 -4.08
CA CYS A 484 -5.48 22.33 -4.83
C CYS A 484 -5.64 22.77 -6.31
N ALA A 485 -5.13 23.96 -6.63
CA ALA A 485 -5.32 24.64 -7.90
C ALA A 485 -4.87 23.81 -9.10
N LEU A 486 -5.71 23.83 -10.14
CA LEU A 486 -5.33 23.44 -11.49
C LEU A 486 -4.19 24.37 -11.93
N GLU A 487 -2.94 23.93 -11.83
CA GLU A 487 -1.95 24.40 -12.81
C GLU A 487 -2.40 23.85 -14.15
N LEU A 488 -3.34 24.54 -14.80
CA LEU A 488 -3.70 24.36 -16.19
C LEU A 488 -2.37 24.46 -16.96
N LEU A 489 -1.80 23.31 -17.31
CA LEU A 489 -0.75 23.22 -18.32
C LEU A 489 -1.42 23.58 -19.66
N ILE A 490 -1.55 24.88 -19.91
CA ILE A 490 -2.02 25.45 -21.19
C ILE A 490 -0.93 25.27 -22.26
#